data_AF-A0A971USK2-F1
#
_entry.id   AF-A0A971USK2-F1
#
_cell.length_a   1.000
_cell.length_b   1.000
_cell.length_c   1.000
_cell.angle_alpha   90.00
_cell.angle_beta   90.00
_cell.angle_gamma   90.00
#
_symmetry.space_group_name_H-M   'P 1'
#
loop_
_entity.id
_entity.type
_entity.pdbx_description
1 polymer ?
#
loop_
_entity_poly.entity_id
_entity_poly.type
_entity_poly.pdbx_seq_one_letter_code
_entity_poly.pdbx_strand_id
1 'polypeptide(L)'
;MFTMNKKLKELLAKGQKIRVAIIGAGKMGKGLINQMSRIEGMVPALVVNRRVEKAIEALLSSGVPKSQIIETNSLKEANYYLEKG
;
A
#
# COMPACT_ATOMS: atom_id res chain seq x y z
N MET A 1 13.88 -12.03 15.11
CA MET A 1 13.13 -11.13 14.20
C MET A 1 13.27 -9.64 14.58
N PHE A 2 14.30 -9.22 15.32
CA PHE A 2 14.46 -7.83 15.78
C PHE A 2 15.15 -6.91 14.76
N THR A 3 16.05 -7.47 13.94
CA THR A 3 16.85 -6.70 12.98
C THR A 3 16.00 -6.07 11.88
N MET A 4 15.02 -6.78 11.33
CA MET A 4 14.19 -6.26 10.23
C MET A 4 13.24 -5.15 10.71
N ASN A 5 12.58 -5.36 11.86
CA ASN A 5 11.72 -4.33 12.44
C ASN A 5 12.51 -3.05 12.76
N LYS A 6 13.72 -3.19 13.30
CA LYS A 6 14.63 -2.05 13.53
C LYS A 6 14.97 -1.32 12.23
N LYS A 7 15.34 -2.03 11.17
CA LYS A 7 15.65 -1.43 9.85
C LYS A 7 14.47 -0.67 9.24
N LEU A 8 13.26 -1.22 9.36
CA LEU A 8 12.05 -0.57 8.84
C LEU A 8 11.70 0.70 9.64
N LYS A 9 11.87 0.68 10.96
CA LYS A 9 11.75 1.88 11.81
C LYS A 9 12.79 2.94 11.48
N GLU A 10 14.04 2.54 11.23
CA GLU A 10 15.11 3.44 10.80
C GLU A 10 14.82 4.08 9.44
N LEU A 11 14.25 3.33 8.48
CA LEU A 11 13.76 3.89 7.22
C LEU A 11 12.67 4.94 7.46
N LEU A 12 11.68 4.59 8.30
CA LEU A 12 10.59 5.51 8.64
C LEU A 12 11.09 6.80 9.31
N ALA A 13 12.07 6.69 10.22
CA ALA A 13 12.70 7.84 10.89
C ALA A 13 13.43 8.78 9.91
N LYS A 14 13.87 8.25 8.76
CA LYS A 14 14.44 9.04 7.65
C LYS A 14 13.38 9.60 6.70
N GLY A 15 12.09 9.47 7.02
CA GLY A 15 10.98 9.83 6.15
C GLY A 15 10.79 8.90 4.94
N GLN A 16 11.45 7.75 4.94
CA GLN A 16 11.40 6.78 3.83
C GLN A 16 10.50 5.60 4.19
N LYS A 17 9.84 5.01 3.20
CA LYS A 17 9.00 3.83 3.37
C LYS A 17 9.21 2.87 2.21
N ILE A 18 9.11 1.58 2.46
CA ILE A 18 9.00 0.58 1.41
C ILE A 18 7.57 0.66 0.85
N ARG A 19 7.48 0.96 -0.44
CA ARG A 19 6.21 1.12 -1.16
C ARG A 19 6.00 -0.12 -2.00
N VAL A 20 4.96 -0.88 -1.68
CA VAL A 20 4.73 -2.19 -2.31
C VAL A 20 3.53 -2.10 -3.26
N ALA A 21 3.73 -2.63 -4.46
CA ALA A 21 2.65 -2.90 -5.40
C ALA A 21 2.11 -4.32 -5.17
N ILE A 22 0.79 -4.44 -5.07
CA ILE A 22 0.10 -5.71 -4.82
C ILE A 22 -0.82 -6.00 -5.99
N ILE A 23 -0.52 -7.09 -6.71
CA ILE A 23 -1.34 -7.54 -7.84
C ILE A 23 -2.30 -8.61 -7.33
N GLY A 24 -3.56 -8.24 -7.21
CA GLY A 24 -4.66 -9.07 -6.75
C GLY A 24 -5.14 -8.71 -5.34
N ALA A 25 -6.44 -8.43 -5.22
CA ALA A 25 -7.13 -8.14 -3.95
C ALA A 25 -8.09 -9.28 -3.55
N GLY A 26 -7.65 -10.53 -3.75
CA GLY A 26 -8.36 -11.73 -3.28
C GLY A 26 -8.17 -11.97 -1.79
N LYS A 27 -8.54 -13.17 -1.29
CA LYS A 27 -8.43 -13.53 0.14
C LYS A 27 -7.02 -13.28 0.70
N MET A 28 -5.99 -13.73 -0.02
CA MET A 28 -4.60 -13.56 0.40
C MET A 28 -4.11 -12.11 0.24
N GLY A 29 -4.42 -11.47 -0.89
CA GLY A 29 -4.02 -10.08 -1.14
C GLY A 29 -4.60 -9.12 -0.12
N LYS A 30 -5.89 -9.25 0.21
CA LYS A 30 -6.53 -8.47 1.28
C LYS A 30 -5.89 -8.74 2.65
N GLY A 31 -5.55 -9.99 2.94
CA GLY A 31 -4.81 -10.35 4.15
C GLY A 31 -3.45 -9.64 4.24
N LEU A 32 -2.68 -9.63 3.14
CA LEU A 32 -1.40 -8.95 3.05
C LEU A 32 -1.55 -7.43 3.23
N ILE A 33 -2.49 -6.80 2.51
CA ILE A 33 -2.79 -5.35 2.60
C ILE A 33 -3.13 -4.98 4.06
N ASN A 34 -3.96 -5.78 4.72
CA ASN A 34 -4.33 -5.56 6.12
C ASN A 34 -3.17 -5.75 7.10
N GLN A 35 -2.31 -6.75 6.89
CA GLN A 35 -1.15 -6.94 7.76
C GLN A 35 -0.10 -5.83 7.57
N MET A 36 0.13 -5.39 6.34
CA MET A 36 1.08 -4.33 6.03
C MET A 36 0.75 -3.01 6.72
N SER A 37 -0.53 -2.67 6.92
CA SER A 37 -0.94 -1.47 7.67
C SER A 37 -0.38 -1.40 9.10
N ARG A 38 0.05 -2.55 9.66
CA ARG A 38 0.60 -2.68 11.02
C ARG A 38 2.13 -2.70 11.04
N ILE A 39 2.78 -2.63 9.88
CA ILE A 39 4.24 -2.68 9.74
C ILE A 39 4.75 -1.25 9.51
N GLU A 40 5.38 -0.67 10.53
CA GLU A 40 6.03 0.64 10.41
C GLU A 40 7.12 0.60 9.33
N GLY A 41 7.18 1.62 8.48
CA GLY A 41 8.16 1.72 7.39
C GLY A 41 7.78 0.96 6.11
N MET A 42 6.57 0.39 6.02
CA MET A 42 6.07 -0.26 4.80
C MET A 42 4.60 0.10 4.54
N VAL A 43 4.23 0.31 3.27
CA VAL A 43 2.85 0.68 2.88
C VAL A 43 2.40 0.00 1.58
N PRO A 44 1.11 -0.37 1.45
CA PRO A 44 0.52 -0.79 0.18
C PRO A 44 0.28 0.44 -0.70
N ALA A 45 1.24 0.78 -1.55
CA ALA A 45 1.22 2.01 -2.35
C ALA A 45 0.41 1.89 -3.65
N LEU A 46 0.27 0.66 -4.18
CA LEU A 46 -0.49 0.38 -5.38
C LEU A 46 -1.18 -0.97 -5.23
N VAL A 47 -2.47 -1.04 -5.52
CA VAL A 47 -3.21 -2.31 -5.57
C VAL A 47 -3.87 -2.43 -6.94
N VAL A 48 -3.47 -3.45 -7.70
CA VAL A 48 -4.00 -3.73 -9.02
C VAL A 48 -4.93 -4.91 -8.93
N ASN A 49 -6.17 -4.76 -9.38
CA ASN A 49 -7.12 -5.86 -9.43
C ASN A 49 -8.07 -5.71 -10.61
N ARG A 50 -8.52 -6.83 -11.18
CA ARG A 50 -9.47 -6.84 -12.31
C ARG A 50 -10.78 -6.10 -11.99
N ARG A 51 -11.21 -6.14 -10.73
CA ARG A 51 -12.36 -5.37 -10.21
C ARG A 51 -11.83 -4.36 -9.20
N VAL A 52 -11.88 -3.08 -9.55
CA VAL A 52 -11.24 -2.01 -8.77
C VAL A 52 -11.86 -1.84 -7.38
N GLU A 53 -13.15 -2.18 -7.24
CA GLU A 53 -13.90 -2.09 -5.98
C GLU A 53 -13.26 -2.96 -4.90
N LYS A 54 -12.75 -4.14 -5.27
CA LYS A 54 -12.04 -5.03 -4.33
C LYS A 54 -10.72 -4.45 -3.84
N ALA A 55 -10.02 -3.68 -4.69
CA ALA A 55 -8.79 -3.00 -4.30
C ALA A 55 -9.09 -1.86 -3.32
N ILE A 56 -10.12 -1.06 -3.64
CA ILE A 56 -10.59 0.03 -2.78
C ILE A 56 -11.04 -0.53 -1.42
N GLU A 57 -11.89 -1.56 -1.39
CA GLU A 57 -12.33 -2.21 -0.15
C GLU A 57 -11.17 -2.75 0.68
N ALA A 58 -10.15 -3.32 0.05
CA ALA A 58 -8.98 -3.84 0.76
C ALA A 58 -8.17 -2.71 1.42
N LEU A 59 -7.95 -1.60 0.71
CA LEU A 59 -7.26 -0.41 1.23
C LEU A 59 -8.06 0.26 2.35
N LEU A 60 -9.37 0.44 2.18
CA LEU A 60 -10.24 0.97 3.23
C LEU A 60 -10.20 0.07 4.48
N SER A 61 -10.26 -1.25 4.29
CA SER A 61 -10.23 -2.20 5.42
C SER A 61 -8.89 -2.26 6.16
N SER A 62 -7.81 -1.78 5.53
CA SER A 62 -6.50 -1.67 6.17
C SER A 62 -6.29 -0.30 6.85
N GLY A 63 -7.29 0.57 6.83
CA GLY A 63 -7.25 1.88 7.48
C GLY A 63 -6.75 3.02 6.59
N VAL A 64 -6.55 2.79 5.29
CA VAL A 64 -6.25 3.88 4.35
C VAL A 64 -7.51 4.73 4.16
N PRO A 65 -7.46 6.05 4.41
CA PRO A 65 -8.64 6.90 4.27
C PRO A 65 -9.02 7.05 2.80
N LYS A 66 -10.33 7.13 2.52
CA LYS A 66 -10.85 7.29 1.16
C LYS A 66 -10.24 8.50 0.43
N SER A 67 -9.91 9.57 1.14
CA SER A 67 -9.26 10.77 0.59
C SER A 67 -7.85 10.53 0.05
N GLN A 68 -7.20 9.42 0.40
CA GLN A 68 -5.87 9.02 -0.08
C GLN A 68 -5.93 7.91 -1.14
N ILE A 69 -7.13 7.45 -1.51
CA ILE A 69 -7.30 6.42 -2.54
C ILE A 69 -7.61 7.11 -3.86
N ILE A 70 -6.69 6.97 -4.81
CA ILE A 70 -6.91 7.38 -6.20
C ILE A 70 -7.18 6.13 -7.02
N GLU A 71 -8.29 6.15 -7.74
CA GLU A 71 -8.63 5.15 -8.76
C GLU A 71 -8.17 5.65 -10.12
N THR A 72 -7.43 4.81 -10.85
CA THR A 72 -7.02 5.13 -12.22
C THR A 72 -6.76 3.85 -13.03
N ASN A 73 -6.95 3.95 -14.34
CA ASN A 73 -6.53 2.96 -15.34
C ASN A 73 -5.41 3.50 -16.26
N SER A 74 -4.84 4.66 -15.94
CA SER A 74 -3.81 5.34 -16.71
C SER A 74 -2.44 5.16 -16.05
N LEU A 75 -1.48 4.62 -16.80
CA LEU A 75 -0.08 4.51 -16.33
C LEU A 75 0.50 5.88 -15.97
N LYS A 76 0.19 6.91 -16.76
CA LYS A 76 0.68 8.27 -16.54
C LYS A 76 0.16 8.85 -15.21
N GLU A 77 -1.13 8.66 -14.94
CA GLU A 77 -1.76 9.15 -13.71
C GLU A 77 -1.26 8.36 -12.49
N ALA A 78 -1.17 7.04 -12.60
CA ALA A 78 -0.62 6.20 -11.54
C ALA A 78 0.81 6.62 -11.16
N ASN A 79 1.69 6.82 -12.15
CA ASN A 79 3.06 7.28 -11.90
C ASN A 79 3.09 8.66 -11.26
N TYR A 80 2.25 9.60 -11.72
CA TYR A 80 2.18 10.94 -11.14
C TYR A 80 1.86 10.94 -9.64
N TYR A 81 0.84 10.18 -9.22
CA TYR A 81 0.50 10.09 -7.79
C TYR A 81 1.52 9.28 -7.00
N LEU A 82 2.11 8.24 -7.60
CA LEU A 82 3.17 7.48 -6.94
C LEU A 82 4.42 8.36 -6.71
N GLU A 83 4.84 9.18 -7.65
CA GLU A 83 6.03 10.04 -7.46
C GLU A 83 5.82 11.13 -6.40
N LYS A 84 4.57 11.60 -6.23
CA LYS A 84 4.23 12.63 -5.24
C LYS A 84 4.26 12.17 -3.78
N GLY A 85 4.26 10.86 -3.55
CA GLY A 85 4.31 10.26 -2.21
C GLY A 85 2.95 9.82 -1.71
#